data_AF-A0A5N6DM90-F1
#
_entry.id   AF-A0A5N6DM90-F1
#
_cell.length_a   1.000
_cell.length_b   1.000
_cell.length_c   1.000
_cell.angle_alpha   90.00
_cell.angle_beta   90.00
_cell.angle_gamma   90.00
#
_symmetry.space_group_name_H-M   'P 1'
#
loop_
_entity.id
_entity.type
_entity.pdbx_description
1 polymer ?
#
loop_
_entity_poly.entity_id
_entity_poly.type
_entity_poly.pdbx_seq_one_letter_code
_entity_poly.pdbx_strand_id
1 'polypeptide(L)'
;MPPKPKPRKEKETQEEPLPPCEFTFPCPATDAKANNPRRKVISHIFGRNKYATKRFPEHVWVHYCRQHYQRARYRVEWPVTQCELLMVVLGRMERWGGVKGWDVVLRKREMERLKGEDGGEGTSTSTTECDLTTLSPGSGSSSACAGFTTDDGGERVQGECGRRRKPTIVASPVPGWLLKEVGSDKSFADLRDLVRRMREDMDSLRGRGVPADRIVFPDIELLPTFQSWVLALAKKRRRSVRRDAGRGKKVSRANGKGAVKRVLK
;
A
#
# COMPACT_ATOMS: atom_id res chain seq x y z
N MET A 1 27.06 -48.19 24.49
CA MET A 1 26.09 -48.06 23.38
C MET A 1 26.02 -46.60 22.96
N PRO A 2 26.26 -46.24 21.69
CA PRO A 2 26.12 -44.87 21.24
C PRO A 2 24.63 -44.45 21.17
N PRO A 3 24.28 -43.20 21.49
CA PRO A 3 22.90 -42.73 21.49
C PRO A 3 22.36 -42.67 20.05
N LYS A 4 21.16 -43.21 19.85
CA LYS A 4 20.47 -43.23 18.55
C LYS A 4 20.23 -41.79 18.04
N PRO A 5 20.45 -41.51 16.75
CA PRO A 5 20.17 -40.20 16.17
C PRO A 5 18.64 -39.95 16.18
N LYS A 6 18.25 -38.77 16.66
CA LYS A 6 16.85 -38.32 16.65
C LYS A 6 16.38 -38.06 15.21
N PRO A 7 15.15 -38.45 14.83
CA PRO A 7 14.65 -38.22 13.48
C PRO A 7 14.53 -36.70 13.23
N ARG A 8 15.11 -36.28 12.11
CA ARG A 8 15.10 -34.91 11.62
C ARG A 8 13.69 -34.64 11.10
N LYS A 9 12.91 -33.79 11.79
CA LYS A 9 11.62 -33.31 11.26
C LYS A 9 11.86 -32.54 9.97
N GLU A 10 11.56 -33.16 8.84
CA GLU A 10 11.44 -32.48 7.56
C GLU A 10 10.34 -31.42 7.69
N LYS A 11 10.72 -30.15 7.48
CA LYS A 11 9.74 -29.06 7.36
C LYS A 11 9.15 -29.19 5.96
N GLU A 12 8.05 -29.93 5.86
CA GLU A 12 7.17 -29.87 4.71
C GLU A 12 6.63 -28.44 4.60
N THR A 13 7.27 -27.64 3.76
CA THR A 13 6.82 -26.28 3.44
C THR A 13 5.75 -26.47 2.39
N GLN A 14 4.51 -26.66 2.82
CA GLN A 14 3.37 -26.67 1.91
C GLN A 14 3.30 -25.31 1.22
N GLU A 15 3.75 -25.25 -0.04
CA GLU A 15 3.53 -24.09 -0.92
C GLU A 15 2.04 -24.05 -1.25
N GLU A 16 1.30 -23.22 -0.51
CA GLU A 16 -0.07 -22.86 -0.85
C GLU A 16 -0.14 -22.41 -2.32
N PRO A 17 -1.00 -23.04 -3.16
CA PRO A 17 -1.12 -22.68 -4.56
C PRO A 17 -1.48 -21.20 -4.70
N LEU A 18 -0.83 -20.50 -5.64
CA LEU A 18 -1.15 -19.11 -5.92
C LEU A 18 -2.64 -18.97 -6.30
N PRO A 19 -3.34 -17.93 -5.82
CA PRO A 19 -4.75 -17.75 -6.12
C PRO A 19 -5.00 -17.61 -7.64
N PRO A 20 -6.13 -18.11 -8.17
CA PRO A 20 -6.44 -17.99 -9.59
C PRO A 20 -6.68 -16.54 -9.99
N CYS A 21 -6.53 -16.25 -11.28
CA CYS A 21 -6.88 -14.93 -11.82
C CYS A 21 -8.40 -14.85 -12.05
N GLU A 22 -9.05 -13.86 -11.46
CA GLU A 22 -10.52 -13.71 -11.45
C GLU A 22 -11.04 -12.72 -12.50
N PHE A 23 -10.21 -12.29 -13.44
CA PHE A 23 -10.64 -11.35 -14.50
C PHE A 23 -11.46 -12.04 -15.60
N THR A 24 -11.10 -13.27 -15.96
CA THR A 24 -11.79 -14.11 -16.95
C THR A 24 -11.41 -15.56 -16.70
N PHE A 25 -12.31 -16.49 -17.04
CA PHE A 25 -12.10 -17.92 -16.86
C PHE A 25 -12.38 -18.68 -18.17
N PRO A 26 -11.43 -19.49 -18.67
CA PRO A 26 -10.06 -19.67 -18.15
C PRO A 26 -9.19 -18.44 -18.41
N CYS A 27 -8.26 -18.15 -17.49
CA CYS A 27 -7.28 -17.09 -17.69
C CYS A 27 -6.17 -17.56 -18.65
N PRO A 28 -5.91 -16.90 -19.79
CA PRO A 28 -4.88 -17.31 -20.74
C PRO A 28 -3.45 -17.22 -20.18
N ALA A 29 -3.24 -16.50 -19.07
CA ALA A 29 -1.99 -16.57 -18.33
C ALA A 29 -1.97 -17.85 -17.48
N THR A 30 -1.63 -18.96 -18.13
CA THR A 30 -1.61 -20.35 -17.61
C THR A 30 -0.51 -20.64 -16.60
N ASP A 31 0.38 -19.69 -16.32
CA ASP A 31 1.53 -19.98 -15.49
C ASP A 31 1.20 -19.87 -14.00
N ALA A 32 0.70 -20.97 -13.43
CA ALA A 32 0.79 -21.24 -11.99
C ALA A 32 2.26 -21.40 -11.53
N LYS A 33 3.21 -21.57 -12.48
CA LYS A 33 4.66 -21.75 -12.26
C LYS A 33 5.52 -20.51 -12.54
N ALA A 34 4.95 -19.42 -13.06
CA ALA A 34 5.72 -18.21 -13.25
C ALA A 34 5.90 -17.51 -11.90
N ASN A 35 7.11 -17.02 -11.63
CA ASN A 35 7.47 -16.11 -10.54
C ASN A 35 6.71 -14.75 -10.58
N ASN A 36 5.50 -14.70 -11.15
CA ASN A 36 4.68 -13.51 -11.30
C ASN A 36 3.54 -13.54 -10.28
N PRO A 37 3.75 -12.98 -9.07
CA PRO A 37 2.74 -12.98 -8.03
C PRO A 37 1.48 -12.28 -8.53
N ARG A 38 0.32 -12.91 -8.29
CA ARG A 38 -0.98 -12.32 -8.60
C ARG A 38 -1.15 -11.02 -7.81
N ARG A 39 -1.86 -10.07 -8.41
CA ARG A 39 -2.09 -8.74 -7.82
C ARG A 39 -3.38 -8.75 -7.03
N LYS A 40 -3.31 -8.32 -5.78
CA LYS A 40 -4.47 -7.99 -4.94
C LYS A 40 -5.14 -6.74 -5.50
N VAL A 41 -6.18 -6.95 -6.29
CA VAL A 41 -6.91 -5.87 -6.95
C VAL A 41 -7.56 -5.00 -5.87
N ILE A 42 -7.66 -3.69 -6.12
CA ILE A 42 -8.20 -2.68 -5.20
C ILE A 42 -7.63 -2.61 -3.77
N SER A 43 -6.60 -3.39 -3.42
CA SER A 43 -6.06 -3.40 -2.04
C SER A 43 -5.58 -2.04 -1.56
N HIS A 44 -5.21 -1.15 -2.50
CA HIS A 44 -4.78 0.22 -2.24
C HIS A 44 -5.89 1.14 -1.69
N ILE A 45 -7.17 0.75 -1.79
CA ILE A 45 -8.28 1.46 -1.15
C ILE A 45 -8.24 1.25 0.36
N PHE A 46 -7.74 0.10 0.82
CA PHE A 46 -7.71 -0.27 2.24
C PHE A 46 -6.46 0.25 2.98
N GLY A 47 -6.06 1.46 2.62
CA GLY A 47 -4.94 2.18 3.19
C GLY A 47 -3.70 2.23 2.29
N ARG A 48 -3.04 3.39 2.25
CA ARG A 48 -1.69 3.52 1.69
C ARG A 48 -0.67 2.70 2.45
N ASN A 49 -0.90 2.51 3.76
CA ASN A 49 -0.01 1.73 4.59
C ASN A 49 -0.20 0.23 4.35
N LYS A 50 0.77 -0.37 3.64
CA LYS A 50 0.81 -1.80 3.26
C LYS A 50 0.70 -2.76 4.45
N TYR A 51 0.76 -2.31 5.70
CA TYR A 51 0.63 -3.17 6.88
C TYR A 51 -0.81 -3.63 7.16
N ALA A 52 -1.84 -2.82 6.91
CA ALA A 52 -3.23 -3.23 7.13
C ALA A 52 -3.61 -4.37 6.18
N THR A 53 -3.35 -4.18 4.89
CA THR A 53 -3.63 -5.16 3.83
C THR A 53 -2.91 -6.50 4.00
N LYS A 54 -1.73 -6.52 4.64
CA LYS A 54 -0.98 -7.75 4.96
C LYS A 54 -1.63 -8.64 6.03
N ARG A 55 -2.56 -8.11 6.83
CA ARG A 55 -3.23 -8.88 7.89
C ARG A 55 -4.39 -9.72 7.36
N PHE A 56 -4.95 -9.32 6.22
CA PHE A 56 -5.99 -10.10 5.55
C PHE A 56 -5.41 -11.38 4.94
N PRO A 57 -6.15 -12.50 4.99
CA PRO A 57 -5.84 -13.71 4.24
C PRO A 57 -5.76 -13.46 2.74
N GLU A 58 -5.17 -14.38 1.97
CA GLU A 58 -5.13 -14.22 0.52
C GLU A 58 -6.54 -14.30 -0.07
N HIS A 59 -7.33 -15.31 0.28
CA HIS A 59 -8.66 -15.57 -0.29
C HIS A 59 -9.69 -14.43 -0.19
N VAL A 60 -9.48 -13.42 0.66
CA VAL A 60 -10.41 -12.28 0.73
C VAL A 60 -10.23 -11.30 -0.42
N TRP A 61 -9.05 -11.29 -1.04
CA TRP A 61 -8.74 -10.39 -2.14
C TRP A 61 -9.23 -10.97 -3.46
N VAL A 62 -9.61 -10.07 -4.37
CA VAL A 62 -9.73 -10.41 -5.79
C VAL A 62 -8.33 -10.39 -6.40
N HIS A 63 -7.99 -11.42 -7.18
CA HIS A 63 -6.66 -11.55 -7.77
C HIS A 63 -6.68 -11.42 -9.29
N TYR A 64 -5.86 -10.53 -9.84
CA TYR A 64 -5.60 -10.48 -11.28
C TYR A 64 -4.15 -10.81 -11.61
N CYS A 65 -3.94 -11.41 -12.79
CA CYS A 65 -2.61 -11.46 -13.40
C CYS A 65 -2.12 -10.05 -13.76
N ARG A 66 -0.82 -9.90 -14.03
CA ARG A 66 -0.24 -8.61 -14.43
C ARG A 66 -0.97 -7.98 -15.63
N GLN A 67 -1.20 -8.77 -16.68
CA GLN A 67 -1.81 -8.31 -17.93
C GLN A 67 -3.27 -7.90 -17.73
N HIS A 68 -4.06 -8.71 -17.01
CA HIS A 68 -5.46 -8.38 -16.71
C HIS A 68 -5.60 -7.16 -15.81
N TYR A 69 -4.70 -6.99 -14.84
CA TYR A 69 -4.70 -5.78 -14.03
C TYR A 69 -4.45 -4.53 -14.88
N GLN A 70 -3.53 -4.59 -15.85
CA GLN A 70 -3.32 -3.49 -16.78
C GLN A 70 -4.57 -3.26 -17.64
N ARG A 71 -5.10 -4.32 -18.27
CA ARG A 71 -6.30 -4.22 -19.12
C ARG A 71 -7.49 -3.64 -18.38
N ALA A 72 -7.72 -4.03 -17.12
CA ALA A 72 -8.81 -3.51 -16.30
C ALA A 72 -8.61 -2.03 -15.96
N ARG A 73 -7.41 -1.66 -15.49
CA ARG A 73 -7.11 -0.33 -14.97
C ARG A 73 -7.21 0.79 -16.00
N TYR A 74 -6.89 0.50 -17.27
CA TYR A 74 -6.89 1.51 -18.33
C TYR A 74 -8.24 1.64 -19.05
N ARG A 75 -9.29 0.94 -18.59
CA ARG A 75 -10.65 1.16 -19.09
C ARG A 75 -11.26 2.40 -18.46
N VAL A 76 -12.08 3.11 -19.22
CA VAL A 76 -12.87 4.26 -18.74
C VAL A 76 -13.83 3.85 -17.61
N GLU A 77 -14.31 2.61 -17.63
CA GLU A 77 -15.20 2.04 -16.60
C GLU A 77 -14.47 1.62 -15.32
N TRP A 78 -13.16 1.82 -15.23
CA TRP A 78 -12.38 1.38 -14.07
C TRP A 78 -12.91 1.93 -12.73
N PRO A 79 -13.30 3.21 -12.56
CA PRO A 79 -13.87 3.71 -11.32
C PRO A 79 -15.12 2.93 -10.86
N VAL A 80 -16.03 2.63 -11.80
CA VAL A 80 -17.24 1.84 -11.52
C VAL A 80 -16.86 0.40 -11.17
N THR A 81 -15.93 -0.20 -11.93
CA THR A 81 -15.38 -1.53 -11.64
C THR A 81 -14.75 -1.59 -10.25
N GLN A 82 -14.13 -0.50 -9.77
CA GLN A 82 -13.59 -0.46 -8.41
C GLN A 82 -14.70 -0.58 -7.36
N CYS A 83 -15.85 0.06 -7.54
CA CYS A 83 -17.00 -0.08 -6.64
C CYS A 83 -17.52 -1.53 -6.63
N GLU A 84 -17.66 -2.16 -7.79
CA GLU A 84 -18.11 -3.55 -7.90
C GLU A 84 -17.16 -4.53 -7.20
N LEU A 85 -15.85 -4.39 -7.46
CA LEU A 85 -14.83 -5.19 -6.80
C LEU A 85 -14.81 -4.95 -5.29
N LEU A 86 -15.08 -3.73 -4.86
CA LEU A 86 -15.12 -3.38 -3.44
C LEU A 86 -16.29 -4.07 -2.75
N MET A 87 -17.47 -4.15 -3.38
CA MET A 87 -18.60 -4.94 -2.85
C MET A 87 -18.23 -6.42 -2.68
N VAL A 88 -17.54 -7.02 -3.67
CA VAL A 88 -17.07 -8.42 -3.59
C VAL A 88 -16.10 -8.61 -2.42
N VAL A 89 -15.10 -7.74 -2.31
CA VAL A 89 -14.06 -7.82 -1.27
C VAL A 89 -14.66 -7.59 0.12
N LEU A 90 -15.57 -6.62 0.28
CA LEU A 90 -16.28 -6.39 1.55
C LEU A 90 -17.06 -7.63 1.97
N GLY A 91 -17.78 -8.28 1.05
CA GLY A 91 -18.48 -9.54 1.33
C GLY A 91 -17.54 -10.68 1.75
N ARG A 92 -16.35 -10.79 1.14
CA ARG A 92 -15.34 -11.78 1.55
C ARG A 92 -14.74 -11.47 2.93
N MET A 93 -14.47 -10.20 3.20
CA MET A 93 -13.92 -9.74 4.48
C MET A 93 -14.91 -9.93 5.64
N GLU A 94 -16.20 -9.68 5.41
CA GLU A 94 -17.25 -9.91 6.39
C GLU A 94 -17.39 -11.40 6.71
N ARG A 95 -17.45 -12.27 5.69
CA ARG A 95 -17.46 -13.73 5.89
C ARG A 95 -16.23 -14.26 6.63
N TRP A 96 -15.07 -13.64 6.41
CA TRP A 96 -13.85 -13.98 7.14
C TRP A 96 -13.93 -13.61 8.63
N GLY A 97 -14.72 -12.59 9.01
CA GLY A 97 -14.99 -12.24 10.42
C GLY A 97 -13.82 -11.63 11.19
N GLY A 98 -12.72 -11.26 10.51
CA GLY A 98 -11.53 -10.69 11.16
C GLY A 98 -11.54 -9.18 11.33
N VAL A 99 -12.55 -8.48 10.81
CA VAL A 99 -12.70 -7.02 10.91
C VAL A 99 -13.80 -6.69 11.91
N LYS A 100 -13.50 -5.76 12.83
CA LYS A 100 -14.43 -5.24 13.84
C LYS A 100 -15.21 -4.03 13.32
N GLY A 101 -14.55 -3.17 12.56
CA GLY A 101 -15.13 -1.93 12.02
C GLY A 101 -14.14 -1.21 11.12
N TRP A 102 -14.50 -0.01 10.70
CA TRP A 102 -13.77 0.75 9.69
C TRP A 102 -13.66 2.23 10.03
N ASP A 103 -12.52 2.81 9.71
CA ASP A 103 -12.36 4.25 9.59
C ASP A 103 -12.38 4.62 8.11
N VAL A 104 -13.22 5.57 7.74
CA VAL A 104 -13.23 6.21 6.42
C VAL A 104 -12.43 7.50 6.55
N VAL A 105 -11.32 7.59 5.84
CA VAL A 105 -10.40 8.74 5.94
C VAL A 105 -10.09 9.32 4.57
N LEU A 106 -9.79 10.62 4.54
CA LEU A 106 -9.29 11.27 3.33
C LEU A 106 -7.85 10.85 3.06
N ARG A 107 -7.50 10.66 1.77
CA ARG A 107 -6.09 10.55 1.40
C ARG A 107 -5.38 11.88 1.64
N LYS A 108 -4.08 11.80 1.93
CA LYS A 108 -3.22 12.97 2.16
C LYS A 108 -3.38 14.06 1.10
N ARG A 109 -3.47 13.68 -0.18
CA ARG A 109 -3.65 14.61 -1.29
C ARG A 109 -4.96 15.39 -1.25
N GLU A 110 -6.04 14.77 -0.77
CA GLU A 110 -7.33 15.45 -0.64
C GLU A 110 -7.33 16.38 0.58
N MET A 111 -6.69 15.96 1.68
CA MET A 111 -6.48 16.85 2.84
C MET A 111 -5.68 18.11 2.46
N GLU A 112 -4.65 17.96 1.61
CA GLU A 112 -3.86 19.08 1.11
C GLU A 112 -4.66 20.00 0.18
N ARG A 113 -5.51 19.43 -0.69
CA ARG A 113 -6.40 20.20 -1.59
C ARG A 113 -7.35 21.10 -0.79
N LEU A 114 -8.02 20.54 0.22
CA LEU A 114 -8.97 21.27 1.06
C LEU A 114 -8.29 22.38 1.89
N LYS A 115 -7.08 22.13 2.41
CA LYS A 115 -6.32 23.15 3.17
C LYS A 115 -5.87 24.33 2.32
N GLY A 116 -5.66 24.14 1.01
CA GLY A 116 -5.29 25.21 0.09
C GLY A 116 -6.44 26.14 -0.30
N GLU A 117 -7.69 25.70 -0.08
CA GLU A 117 -8.90 26.48 -0.39
C GLU A 117 -9.27 27.44 0.76
N ASP A 118 -8.80 27.19 1.99
CA ASP A 118 -9.10 27.95 3.22
C ASP A 118 -8.18 29.17 3.45
N GLY A 119 -7.33 29.50 2.48
CA GLY A 119 -6.32 30.57 2.59
C GLY A 119 -6.76 31.96 2.10
N GLY A 120 -8.05 32.17 1.84
CA GLY A 120 -8.59 33.42 1.31
C GLY A 120 -9.76 33.99 2.13
N GLU A 121 -9.41 34.87 3.07
CA GLU A 121 -10.24 35.95 3.65
C GLU A 121 -11.52 35.59 4.45
N GLY A 122 -11.48 35.83 5.79
CA GLY A 122 -12.68 35.84 6.63
C GLY A 122 -12.44 35.72 8.15
N THR A 123 -12.17 36.84 8.81
CA THR A 123 -12.14 37.06 10.27
C THR A 123 -13.41 36.61 11.01
N SER A 124 -13.29 35.83 12.11
CA SER A 124 -13.89 36.03 13.47
C SER A 124 -13.98 34.73 14.33
N THR A 125 -13.17 34.67 15.40
CA THR A 125 -13.53 34.37 16.83
C THR A 125 -14.26 33.04 17.16
N SER A 126 -13.88 32.12 18.06
CA SER A 126 -12.92 32.04 19.20
C SER A 126 -12.82 30.61 19.78
N THR A 127 -11.65 30.30 20.39
CA THR A 127 -11.38 29.45 21.60
C THR A 127 -11.69 27.94 21.53
N THR A 128 -10.75 26.99 21.73
CA THR A 128 -9.82 26.88 22.88
C THR A 128 -8.55 26.07 22.57
N GLU A 129 -7.40 26.71 22.76
CA GLU A 129 -6.23 26.32 23.57
C GLU A 129 -5.71 24.85 23.54
N CYS A 130 -4.53 24.66 22.94
CA CYS A 130 -3.40 24.12 23.69
C CYS A 130 -2.08 24.78 23.25
N ASP A 131 -1.44 25.38 24.25
CA ASP A 131 -0.21 26.15 24.26
C ASP A 131 1.01 25.21 24.33
N LEU A 132 2.08 25.53 23.58
CA LEU A 132 3.38 25.96 24.13
C LEU A 132 4.42 26.16 23.00
N THR A 133 4.74 27.46 22.78
CA THR A 133 6.07 28.10 22.60
C THR A 133 7.11 27.49 21.64
N THR A 134 7.47 28.14 20.52
CA THR A 134 8.36 29.32 20.32
C THR A 134 9.85 28.96 20.54
N LEU A 135 10.72 28.91 19.51
CA LEU A 135 11.44 30.04 18.91
C LEU A 135 11.89 29.77 17.45
N SER A 136 11.95 30.86 16.69
CA SER A 136 12.08 31.01 15.21
C SER A 136 13.56 31.06 14.70
N PRO A 137 13.91 31.78 13.61
CA PRO A 137 13.95 31.27 12.22
C PRO A 137 15.32 31.51 11.53
N GLY A 138 15.54 30.91 10.37
CA GLY A 138 16.70 31.20 9.51
C GLY A 138 16.33 31.18 8.04
N SER A 139 15.94 32.34 7.52
CA SER A 139 15.80 32.63 6.09
C SER A 139 17.15 32.57 5.37
N GLY A 140 17.15 32.11 4.11
CA GLY A 140 18.32 32.22 3.24
C GLY A 140 18.04 31.67 1.85
N SER A 141 17.55 32.53 0.96
CA SER A 141 17.53 32.30 -0.49
C SER A 141 18.96 32.22 -1.05
N SER A 142 19.13 31.35 -2.05
CA SER A 142 20.05 31.43 -3.19
C SER A 142 21.52 31.84 -2.96
N SER A 143 22.47 30.94 -3.28
CA SER A 143 23.58 31.31 -4.17
C SER A 143 24.29 30.09 -4.74
N ALA A 144 24.98 30.35 -5.85
CA ALA A 144 25.51 29.43 -6.83
C ALA A 144 26.92 28.88 -6.51
N CYS A 145 27.28 27.88 -7.33
CA CYS A 145 28.59 27.52 -7.88
C CYS A 145 29.88 27.52 -7.02
N ALA A 146 30.52 26.36 -6.99
CA ALA A 146 31.93 26.14 -7.36
C ALA A 146 32.04 24.62 -7.66
N GLY A 147 32.63 24.12 -8.73
CA GLY A 147 33.79 24.60 -9.46
C GLY A 147 34.83 23.48 -9.38
N PHE A 148 34.98 22.70 -10.45
CA PHE A 148 36.24 22.01 -10.74
C PHE A 148 36.39 21.96 -12.26
N THR A 149 37.32 22.76 -12.75
CA THR A 149 37.79 22.77 -14.11
C THR A 149 38.80 21.64 -14.30
N THR A 150 38.74 20.97 -15.43
CA THR A 150 39.92 20.63 -16.25
C THR A 150 39.43 20.43 -17.68
N ASP A 151 40.15 21.09 -18.57
CA ASP A 151 40.02 21.19 -20.02
C ASP A 151 40.41 19.85 -20.69
N ASP A 152 39.62 19.39 -21.67
CA ASP A 152 40.13 18.80 -22.93
C ASP A 152 38.96 18.56 -23.92
N GLY A 153 39.21 18.91 -25.18
CA GLY A 153 38.20 19.08 -26.23
C GLY A 153 37.56 17.79 -26.76
N GLY A 154 36.28 17.90 -27.10
CA GLY A 154 35.57 16.86 -27.86
C GLY A 154 34.12 17.24 -28.10
N GLU A 155 33.80 17.61 -29.34
CA GLU A 155 32.42 17.77 -29.84
C GLU A 155 31.57 16.57 -29.44
N ARG A 156 30.63 16.78 -28.53
CA ARG A 156 29.66 15.77 -28.11
C ARG A 156 28.26 16.28 -28.40
N VAL A 157 27.69 15.69 -29.46
CA VAL A 157 26.27 15.74 -29.81
C VAL A 157 25.43 15.66 -28.53
N GLN A 158 24.67 16.73 -28.25
CA GLN A 158 23.69 16.77 -27.17
C GLN A 158 22.54 15.81 -27.52
N GLY A 159 22.72 14.54 -27.17
CA GLY A 159 21.59 13.66 -26.94
C GLY A 159 20.89 14.13 -25.69
N GLU A 160 19.78 14.87 -25.83
CA GLU A 160 18.89 15.16 -24.72
C GLU A 160 18.52 13.85 -24.03
N CYS A 161 19.10 13.61 -22.86
CA CYS A 161 18.69 12.54 -21.98
C CYS A 161 17.32 12.91 -21.42
N GLY A 162 16.27 12.63 -22.19
CA GLY A 162 14.89 12.94 -21.85
C GLY A 162 14.56 12.41 -20.47
N ARG A 163 14.54 13.30 -19.47
CA ARG A 163 14.08 12.97 -18.12
C ARG A 163 12.65 12.47 -18.26
N ARG A 164 12.43 11.18 -18.01
CA ARG A 164 11.10 10.57 -18.04
C ARG A 164 10.16 11.44 -17.21
N ARG A 165 9.20 12.09 -17.87
CA ARG A 165 8.21 12.95 -17.20
C ARG A 165 7.52 12.10 -16.13
N LYS A 166 7.50 12.61 -14.90
CA LYS A 166 6.79 11.94 -13.80
C LYS A 166 5.31 11.89 -14.18
N PRO A 167 4.62 10.76 -14.01
CA PRO A 167 3.20 10.67 -14.32
C PRO A 167 2.42 11.75 -13.54
N THR A 168 1.65 12.56 -14.26
CA THR A 168 0.73 13.52 -13.64
C THR A 168 -0.35 12.74 -12.90
N ILE A 169 -0.43 12.92 -11.59
CA ILE A 169 -1.47 12.26 -10.78
C ILE A 169 -2.75 13.08 -10.92
N VAL A 170 -3.74 12.55 -11.64
CA VAL A 170 -5.05 13.18 -11.81
C VAL A 170 -5.70 13.36 -10.43
N ALA A 171 -6.19 14.58 -10.13
CA ALA A 171 -6.93 14.87 -8.91
C ALA A 171 -8.24 14.07 -8.88
N SER A 172 -8.56 13.48 -7.73
CA SER A 172 -9.81 12.73 -7.55
C SER A 172 -10.56 13.29 -6.35
N PRO A 173 -11.17 14.48 -6.50
CA PRO A 173 -11.78 15.19 -5.38
C PRO A 173 -12.90 14.36 -4.75
N VAL A 174 -13.07 14.52 -3.43
CA VAL A 174 -14.10 13.80 -2.68
C VAL A 174 -15.40 14.62 -2.71
N PRO A 175 -16.52 14.05 -3.17
CA PRO A 175 -17.81 14.76 -3.19
C PRO A 175 -18.24 15.24 -1.81
N GLY A 176 -18.93 16.38 -1.74
CA GLY A 176 -19.33 17.00 -0.47
C GLY A 176 -20.20 16.12 0.43
N TRP A 177 -21.03 15.24 -0.15
CA TRP A 177 -21.80 14.26 0.62
C TRP A 177 -20.91 13.20 1.28
N LEU A 178 -19.82 12.80 0.61
CA LEU A 178 -18.88 11.79 1.10
C LEU A 178 -17.92 12.37 2.14
N LEU A 179 -17.60 13.67 2.06
CA LEU A 179 -16.84 14.37 3.11
C LEU A 179 -17.54 14.28 4.48
N LYS A 180 -18.88 14.37 4.50
CA LYS A 180 -19.69 14.26 5.72
C LYS A 180 -19.70 12.85 6.32
N GLU A 181 -19.26 11.85 5.56
CA GLU A 181 -19.25 10.44 5.95
C GLU A 181 -17.88 9.97 6.46
N VAL A 182 -16.86 10.82 6.37
CA VAL A 182 -15.53 10.58 6.93
C VAL A 182 -15.64 10.45 8.45
N GLY A 183 -15.00 9.44 9.01
CA GLY A 183 -15.07 9.16 10.45
C GLY A 183 -14.79 7.70 10.79
N SER A 184 -14.85 7.41 12.07
CA SER A 184 -14.58 6.11 12.67
C SER A 184 -15.86 5.28 12.88
N ASP A 185 -15.68 4.03 13.31
CA ASP A 185 -16.73 3.11 13.75
C ASP A 185 -17.78 2.74 12.69
N LYS A 186 -17.40 2.80 11.41
CA LYS A 186 -18.27 2.35 10.32
C LYS A 186 -18.37 0.82 10.27
N SER A 187 -19.58 0.30 10.10
CA SER A 187 -19.88 -1.11 9.91
C SER A 187 -19.69 -1.54 8.44
N PHE A 188 -19.82 -2.84 8.17
CA PHE A 188 -19.88 -3.34 6.78
C PHE A 188 -21.12 -2.83 6.03
N ALA A 189 -22.25 -2.65 6.71
CA ALA A 189 -23.46 -2.10 6.11
C ALA A 189 -23.21 -0.66 5.67
N ASP A 190 -22.62 0.16 6.54
CA ASP A 190 -22.27 1.55 6.22
C ASP A 190 -21.34 1.64 5.02
N LEU A 191 -20.30 0.78 4.97
CA LEU A 191 -19.40 0.76 3.82
C LEU A 191 -20.09 0.33 2.52
N ARG A 192 -21.00 -0.64 2.55
CA ARG A 192 -21.78 -1.03 1.36
C ARG A 192 -22.66 0.12 0.88
N ASP A 193 -23.30 0.83 1.80
CA ASP A 193 -24.13 1.98 1.47
C ASP A 193 -23.32 3.14 0.91
N LEU A 194 -22.11 3.38 1.43
CA LEU A 194 -21.18 4.35 0.84
C LEU A 194 -20.80 3.96 -0.58
N VAL A 195 -20.44 2.70 -0.82
CA VAL A 195 -20.03 2.22 -2.15
C VAL A 195 -21.18 2.27 -3.14
N ARG A 196 -22.41 1.92 -2.72
CA ARG A 196 -23.62 2.05 -3.51
C ARG A 196 -23.86 3.51 -3.91
N ARG A 197 -23.82 4.44 -2.96
CA ARG A 197 -23.97 5.88 -3.23
C ARG A 197 -22.86 6.43 -4.13
N MET A 198 -21.61 5.98 -3.98
CA MET A 198 -20.52 6.35 -4.90
C MET A 198 -20.82 5.90 -6.33
N ARG A 199 -21.34 4.69 -6.52
CA ARG A 199 -21.72 4.19 -7.84
C ARG A 199 -22.84 5.03 -8.44
N GLU A 200 -23.88 5.32 -7.66
CA GLU A 200 -25.00 6.17 -8.08
C GLU A 200 -24.55 7.58 -8.47
N ASP A 201 -23.60 8.17 -7.72
CA ASP A 201 -23.03 9.48 -8.04
C ASP A 201 -22.23 9.45 -9.35
N MET A 202 -21.43 8.41 -9.59
CA MET A 202 -20.72 8.20 -10.87
C MET A 202 -21.69 8.03 -12.05
N ASP A 203 -22.76 7.25 -11.87
CA ASP A 203 -23.81 7.07 -12.88
C ASP A 203 -24.54 8.38 -13.16
N SER A 204 -24.81 9.16 -12.11
CA SER A 204 -25.44 10.48 -12.21
C SER A 204 -24.55 11.48 -12.96
N LEU A 205 -23.24 11.50 -12.69
CA LEU A 205 -22.26 12.31 -13.44
C LEU A 205 -22.26 11.95 -14.92
N ARG A 206 -22.29 10.65 -15.25
CA ARG A 206 -22.37 10.18 -16.62
C ARG A 206 -23.68 10.61 -17.30
N GLY A 207 -24.81 10.49 -16.60
CA GLY A 207 -26.12 10.93 -17.10
C GLY A 207 -26.18 12.44 -17.37
N ARG A 208 -25.43 13.25 -16.62
CA ARG A 208 -25.24 14.69 -16.86
C ARG A 208 -24.26 15.01 -18.01
N GLY A 209 -23.67 14.01 -18.65
CA GLY A 209 -22.71 14.20 -19.74
C GLY A 209 -21.29 14.57 -19.28
N VAL A 210 -20.93 14.31 -18.02
CA VAL A 210 -19.54 14.51 -17.57
C VAL A 210 -18.61 13.55 -18.33
N PRO A 211 -17.50 14.04 -18.91
CA PRO A 211 -16.52 13.21 -19.60
C PRO A 211 -16.01 12.06 -18.72
N ALA A 212 -15.89 10.86 -19.31
CA ALA A 212 -15.55 9.65 -18.57
C ALA A 212 -14.16 9.70 -17.90
N ASP A 213 -13.21 10.45 -18.45
CA ASP A 213 -11.87 10.68 -17.87
C ASP A 213 -11.89 11.56 -16.62
N ARG A 214 -12.98 12.31 -16.40
CA ARG A 214 -13.22 13.11 -15.19
C ARG A 214 -14.02 12.36 -14.12
N ILE A 215 -14.62 11.23 -14.46
CA ILE A 215 -15.29 10.35 -13.50
C ILE A 215 -14.20 9.46 -12.89
N VAL A 216 -13.93 9.62 -11.61
CA VAL A 216 -12.80 8.98 -10.92
C VAL A 216 -13.23 8.49 -9.54
N PHE A 217 -12.54 7.46 -9.03
CA PHE A 217 -12.81 6.94 -7.69
C PHE A 217 -12.29 7.92 -6.62
N PRO A 218 -13.13 8.42 -5.70
CA PRO A 218 -12.76 9.48 -4.74
C PRO A 218 -11.49 9.17 -3.93
N ASP A 219 -10.71 10.21 -3.59
CA ASP A 219 -9.46 10.09 -2.83
C ASP A 219 -9.68 9.83 -1.32
N ILE A 220 -10.23 8.66 -1.01
CA ILE A 220 -10.45 8.13 0.34
C ILE A 220 -9.63 6.86 0.61
N GLU A 221 -9.53 6.47 1.88
CA GLU A 221 -9.04 5.18 2.34
C GLU A 221 -10.05 4.54 3.32
N LEU A 222 -10.19 3.22 3.23
CA LEU A 222 -11.04 2.42 4.10
C LEU A 222 -10.15 1.62 5.05
N LEU A 223 -9.90 2.14 6.24
CA LEU A 223 -8.95 1.55 7.17
C LEU A 223 -9.65 0.54 8.10
N PRO A 224 -9.25 -0.74 8.09
CA PRO A 224 -9.88 -1.75 8.94
C PRO A 224 -9.36 -1.68 10.37
N THR A 225 -10.29 -1.71 11.32
CA THR A 225 -10.03 -2.07 12.70
C THR A 225 -10.21 -3.58 12.85
N PHE A 226 -9.13 -4.30 13.15
CA PHE A 226 -9.13 -5.76 13.23
C PHE A 226 -9.57 -6.29 14.59
N GLN A 227 -10.14 -7.49 14.59
CA GLN A 227 -10.39 -8.26 15.80
C GLN A 227 -9.08 -8.56 16.55
N SER A 228 -9.19 -8.71 17.88
CA SER A 228 -8.04 -8.96 18.77
C SER A 228 -7.24 -10.21 18.38
N TRP A 229 -7.94 -11.28 17.95
CA TRP A 229 -7.32 -12.53 17.52
C TRP A 229 -6.44 -12.37 16.27
N VAL A 230 -6.84 -11.51 15.32
CA VAL A 230 -6.05 -11.20 14.12
C VAL A 230 -4.75 -10.50 14.52
N LEU A 231 -4.83 -9.55 15.46
CA LEU A 231 -3.66 -8.82 15.97
C LEU A 231 -2.70 -9.76 16.71
N ALA A 232 -3.23 -10.71 17.50
CA ALA A 232 -2.44 -11.71 18.20
C ALA A 232 -1.67 -12.63 17.23
N LEU A 233 -2.33 -13.10 16.16
CA LEU A 233 -1.69 -13.89 15.11
C LEU A 233 -0.56 -13.13 14.42
N ALA A 234 -0.77 -11.87 14.08
CA ALA A 234 0.26 -11.02 13.50
C ALA A 234 1.48 -10.86 14.42
N LYS A 235 1.26 -10.70 15.73
CA LYS A 235 2.33 -10.61 16.75
C LYS A 235 3.11 -11.92 16.86
N LYS A 236 2.42 -13.08 16.83
CA LYS A 236 3.04 -14.41 16.84
C LYS A 236 3.95 -14.62 15.62
N ARG A 237 3.48 -14.27 14.41
CA ARG A 237 4.29 -14.34 13.18
C ARG A 237 5.54 -13.47 13.26
N ARG A 238 5.43 -12.22 13.73
CA ARG A 238 6.59 -11.31 13.92
C ARG A 238 7.63 -11.88 14.89
N ARG A 239 7.20 -12.47 16.01
CA ARG A 239 8.10 -13.11 16.98
C ARG A 239 8.83 -14.32 16.38
N SER A 240 8.13 -15.14 15.58
CA SER A 240 8.73 -16.27 14.89
C SER A 240 9.81 -15.84 13.90
N VAL A 241 9.52 -14.83 13.06
CA VAL A 241 10.49 -14.29 12.09
C VAL A 241 11.73 -13.74 12.81
N ARG A 242 11.57 -13.01 13.92
CA ARG A 242 12.70 -12.52 14.71
C ARG A 242 13.54 -13.65 15.32
N ARG A 243 12.91 -14.72 15.81
CA ARG A 243 13.62 -15.89 16.35
C ARG A 243 14.40 -16.62 15.27
N ASP A 244 13.84 -16.77 14.07
CA ASP A 244 14.50 -17.43 12.95
C ASP A 244 15.67 -16.59 12.41
N ALA A 245 15.49 -15.27 12.29
CA ALA A 245 16.55 -14.33 11.94
C ALA A 245 17.70 -14.32 12.96
N GLY A 246 17.40 -14.48 14.25
CA GLY A 246 18.42 -14.62 15.31
C GLY A 246 19.13 -15.98 15.31
N ARG A 247 18.55 -17.02 14.72
CA ARG A 247 19.12 -18.37 14.65
C ARG A 247 19.99 -18.59 13.40
N GLY A 248 19.78 -17.80 12.35
CA GLY A 248 20.54 -17.84 11.08
C GLY A 248 21.94 -17.20 11.10
N LYS A 249 22.42 -16.70 12.25
CA LYS A 249 23.74 -16.04 12.38
C LYS A 249 24.57 -16.62 13.53
N LYS A 250 24.79 -17.93 13.52
CA LYS A 250 25.89 -18.58 14.25
C LYS A 250 26.68 -19.45 13.28
N VAL A 251 27.38 -18.81 12.33
CA VAL A 251 28.57 -19.45 11.74
C VAL A 251 29.67 -19.31 12.78
N SER A 252 29.99 -20.44 13.41
CA SER A 252 31.15 -20.64 14.27
C SER A 252 32.42 -20.22 13.51
N ARG A 253 33.04 -19.13 13.94
CA ARG A 253 34.39 -18.76 13.51
C ARG A 253 35.37 -19.69 14.22
N ALA A 254 35.62 -20.86 13.63
CA ALA A 254 36.72 -21.73 14.03
C ALA A 254 38.01 -21.11 13.48
N ASN A 255 38.80 -20.46 14.34
CA ASN A 255 40.18 -20.12 14.01
C ASN A 255 41.06 -21.30 14.44
N GLY A 256 41.43 -22.12 13.46
CA GLY A 256 42.44 -23.16 13.61
C GLY A 256 43.74 -22.75 12.92
N LYS A 257 44.84 -23.12 13.59
CA LYS A 257 46.22 -23.31 13.11
C LYS A 257 47.23 -22.19 13.38
N GLY A 258 48.26 -22.56 14.13
CA GLY A 258 49.49 -21.81 14.33
C GLY A 258 50.35 -22.42 15.45
N ALA A 259 50.76 -23.68 15.30
CA ALA A 259 51.78 -24.27 16.15
C ALA A 259 53.17 -23.76 15.73
N VAL A 260 53.95 -23.20 16.66
CA VAL A 260 55.41 -23.20 16.59
C VAL A 260 55.96 -23.34 18.02
N LYS A 261 56.77 -24.38 18.24
CA LYS A 261 57.58 -24.61 19.46
C LYS A 261 58.81 -23.69 19.47
N ARG A 262 59.26 -23.32 20.68
CA ARG A 262 60.65 -23.25 21.22
C ARG A 262 60.74 -22.06 22.21
N VAL A 263 61.51 -22.03 23.29
CA VAL A 263 62.37 -22.93 24.07
C VAL A 263 62.62 -22.15 25.38
N LEU A 264 62.72 -22.84 26.52
CA LEU A 264 63.16 -22.24 27.79
C LEU A 264 64.59 -21.69 27.70
N LYS A 265 64.82 -20.55 28.35
CA LYS A 265 66.00 -20.36 29.20
C LYS A 265 65.68 -19.43 30.34
#